data_AF-A0A2D5YTQ5-F1
#
_entry.id   AF-A0A2D5YTQ5-F1
#
_cell.length_a   1.000
_cell.length_b   1.000
_cell.length_c   1.000
_cell.angle_alpha   90.00
_cell.angle_beta   90.00
_cell.angle_gamma   90.00
#
_symmetry.space_group_name_H-M   'P 1'
#
loop_
_entity.id
_entity.type
_entity.pdbx_description
1 polymer ?
#
loop_
_entity_poly.entity_id
_entity_poly.type
_entity_poly.pdbx_seq_one_letter_code
_entity_poly.pdbx_strand_id
1 'polypeptide(L)'
;MGTLENVKGWLRQITEIALLLVALAIVLEIIFGVGVFTFGDGGGTSIVANLTATIKGLGSEGGFIGLIALGLIVWLFTKKQQQIQHG
;
A
#
# COMPACT_ATOMS: atom_id res chain seq x y z
N MET A 1 -31.09 -1.11 7.26
CA MET A 1 -29.64 -0.97 6.97
C MET A 1 -28.95 -0.87 8.31
N GLY A 2 -28.17 -1.87 8.69
CA GLY A 2 -27.52 -1.90 10.00
C GLY A 2 -26.58 -0.70 10.11
N THR A 3 -26.60 0.00 11.24
CA THR A 3 -25.71 1.15 11.49
C THR A 3 -24.24 0.82 11.21
N LEU A 4 -23.84 -0.43 11.44
CA LEU A 4 -22.50 -0.94 11.12
C LEU A 4 -22.20 -1.00 9.61
N GLU A 5 -23.16 -1.31 8.76
CA GLU A 5 -22.99 -1.37 7.29
C GLU A 5 -22.73 0.03 6.74
N ASN A 6 -23.46 1.03 7.25
CA ASN A 6 -23.26 2.42 6.89
C ASN A 6 -21.90 2.95 7.36
N VAL A 7 -21.49 2.64 8.61
CA VAL A 7 -20.17 3.04 9.14
C VAL A 7 -19.05 2.41 8.33
N LYS A 8 -19.14 1.11 8.01
CA LYS A 8 -18.16 0.43 7.14
C LYS A 8 -18.09 1.07 5.75
N GLY A 9 -19.24 1.43 5.17
CA GLY A 9 -19.31 2.10 3.88
C GLY A 9 -18.63 3.47 3.88
N TRP A 10 -18.81 4.26 4.94
CA TRP A 10 -18.19 5.58 5.08
C TRP A 10 -16.69 5.51 5.32
N LEU A 11 -16.24 4.61 6.21
CA LEU A 11 -14.81 4.37 6.43
C LEU A 11 -14.10 3.96 5.14
N ARG A 12 -14.72 3.06 4.36
CA ARG A 12 -14.16 2.64 3.07
C ARG A 12 -13.94 3.82 2.12
N GLN A 13 -14.92 4.71 2.00
CA GLN A 13 -14.82 5.89 1.14
C GLN A 13 -13.69 6.84 1.59
N ILE A 14 -13.57 7.07 2.90
CA ILE A 14 -12.49 7.89 3.45
C ILE A 14 -11.13 7.25 3.19
N THR A 15 -11.00 5.94 3.43
CA THR A 15 -9.75 5.22 3.16
C THR A 15 -9.37 5.29 1.69
N GLU A 16 -10.32 5.17 0.77
CA GLU A 16 -10.07 5.30 -0.66
C GLU A 16 -9.51 6.67 -1.03
N ILE A 17 -10.14 7.75 -0.52
CA ILE A 17 -9.65 9.12 -0.73
C ILE A 17 -8.27 9.31 -0.08
N ALA A 18 -8.07 8.84 1.15
CA ALA A 18 -6.80 8.96 1.86
C ALA A 18 -5.67 8.24 1.12
N LEU A 19 -5.93 7.05 0.56
CA LEU A 19 -4.96 6.30 -0.23
C LEU A 19 -4.57 7.05 -1.52
N LEU A 20 -5.53 7.66 -2.21
CA LEU A 20 -5.26 8.49 -3.38
C LEU A 20 -4.38 9.70 -3.03
N LEU A 21 -4.65 10.35 -1.90
CA LEU A 21 -3.85 11.48 -1.41
C LEU A 21 -2.42 11.06 -1.03
N VAL A 22 -2.25 9.91 -0.36
CA VAL A 22 -0.93 9.36 -0.03
C VAL A 22 -0.15 9.03 -1.30
N ALA A 23 -0.79 8.41 -2.30
CA ALA A 23 -0.16 8.11 -3.57
C ALA A 23 0.33 9.38 -4.29
N LEU A 24 -0.50 10.44 -4.30
CA LEU A 24 -0.11 11.74 -4.86
C LEU A 24 1.09 12.35 -4.12
N ALA A 25 1.07 12.35 -2.79
CA ALA A 25 2.16 12.90 -1.98
C ALA A 25 3.49 12.16 -2.24
N ILE A 26 3.46 10.83 -2.39
CA ILE A 26 4.62 10.02 -2.75
C ILE A 26 5.20 10.45 -4.11
N VAL A 27 4.34 10.62 -5.12
CA VAL A 27 4.79 11.05 -6.47
C VAL A 27 5.45 12.43 -6.41
N LEU A 28 4.84 13.38 -5.71
CA LEU A 28 5.38 14.73 -5.57
C LEU A 28 6.73 14.74 -4.83
N GLU A 29 6.86 13.94 -3.77
CA GLU A 29 8.11 13.80 -3.03
C GLU A 29 9.23 13.17 -3.88
N ILE A 30 8.90 12.24 -4.79
CA ILE A 30 9.88 11.66 -5.73
C ILE A 30 10.37 12.70 -6.76
N ILE A 31 9.46 13.54 -7.28
CA ILE A 31 9.77 14.51 -8.35
C ILE A 31 10.51 15.74 -7.80
N PHE A 32 10.01 16.29 -6.70
CA PHE A 32 10.47 17.58 -6.15
C PHE A 32 11.47 17.43 -5.00
N GLY A 33 11.65 16.20 -4.48
CA GLY A 33 12.57 15.90 -3.40
C GLY A 33 11.91 15.81 -2.02
N VAL A 34 12.72 15.40 -1.04
CA VAL A 34 12.29 15.15 0.35
C VAL A 34 11.79 16.44 1.00
N GLY A 35 10.66 16.36 1.71
CA GLY A 35 10.14 17.47 2.53
C GLY A 35 9.06 18.33 1.90
N VAL A 36 8.58 17.99 0.69
CA VAL A 36 7.52 18.77 -0.01
C VAL A 36 6.13 18.52 0.58
N PHE A 37 5.86 17.30 1.06
CA PHE A 37 4.63 16.95 1.77
C PHE A 37 4.98 16.31 3.11
N THR A 38 5.15 17.14 4.15
CA THR A 38 5.42 16.67 5.52
C THR A 38 4.15 16.76 6.36
N PHE A 39 3.70 15.63 6.92
CA PHE A 39 2.69 15.60 7.96
C PHE A 39 3.39 15.69 9.32
N GLY A 40 3.58 16.91 9.86
CA GLY A 40 4.26 17.11 11.16
C GLY A 40 4.80 18.52 11.42
N ASP A 41 5.34 18.71 12.62
CA ASP A 41 5.79 19.96 13.28
C ASP A 41 7.05 20.64 12.70
N GLY A 42 7.34 20.43 11.41
CA GLY A 42 8.53 21.01 10.75
C GLY A 42 9.79 20.13 10.80
N GLY A 43 9.70 18.92 11.36
CA GLY A 43 10.78 17.94 11.45
C GLY A 43 10.96 16.98 10.26
N GLY A 44 10.41 17.28 9.08
CA GLY A 44 10.80 16.58 7.84
C GLY A 44 10.44 15.08 7.76
N THR A 45 9.35 14.62 8.38
CA THR A 45 8.95 13.21 8.27
C THR A 45 8.46 12.91 6.85
N SER A 46 9.35 12.36 6.04
CA SER A 46 9.11 11.90 4.68
C SER A 46 8.15 10.71 4.67
N ILE A 47 7.07 10.80 3.88
CA ILE A 47 6.09 9.72 3.73
C ILE A 47 6.76 8.53 3.06
N VAL A 48 7.59 8.81 2.05
CA VAL A 48 8.40 7.79 1.36
C VAL A 48 9.38 7.12 2.32
N ALA A 49 10.06 7.88 3.20
CA ALA A 49 10.99 7.31 4.18
C ALA A 49 10.26 6.44 5.21
N ASN A 50 9.11 6.89 5.73
CA ASN A 50 8.31 6.12 6.68
C ASN A 50 7.84 4.80 6.06
N LEU A 51 7.28 4.85 4.84
CA LEU A 51 6.85 3.67 4.10
C LEU A 51 8.03 2.72 3.84
N THR A 52 9.16 3.25 3.38
CA THR A 52 10.37 2.46 3.10
C THR A 52 10.92 1.82 4.37
N ALA A 53 10.91 2.52 5.51
CA ALA A 53 11.34 1.98 6.79
C ALA A 53 10.43 0.84 7.26
N THR A 54 9.11 0.97 7.12
CA THR A 54 8.17 -0.12 7.42
C THR A 54 8.42 -1.32 6.51
N ILE A 55 8.54 -1.12 5.20
CA ILE A 55 8.83 -2.21 4.24
C ILE A 55 10.16 -2.88 4.58
N LYS A 56 11.20 -2.10 4.90
CA LYS A 56 12.50 -2.62 5.31
C LYS A 56 12.38 -3.44 6.59
N GLY A 57 11.67 -2.96 7.62
CA GLY A 57 11.45 -3.72 8.85
C GLY A 57 10.78 -5.07 8.59
N LEU A 58 9.74 -5.06 7.75
CA LEU A 58 9.04 -6.28 7.33
C LEU A 58 9.93 -7.23 6.50
N GLY A 59 10.90 -6.72 5.74
CA GLY A 59 11.82 -7.52 4.95
C GLY A 59 13.10 -7.96 5.70
N SER A 60 13.57 -7.18 6.67
CA SER A 60 14.80 -7.42 7.42
C SER A 60 14.62 -8.42 8.55
N GLU A 61 13.44 -8.45 9.18
CA GLU A 61 13.14 -9.43 10.23
C GLU A 61 12.81 -10.83 9.68
N GLY A 62 12.62 -10.94 8.37
CA GLY A 62 12.51 -12.24 7.72
C GLY A 62 12.39 -12.11 6.22
N GLY A 63 13.32 -12.72 5.48
CA GLY A 63 13.18 -12.96 4.03
C GLY A 63 11.89 -13.70 3.61
N PHE A 64 11.01 -14.00 4.58
CA PHE A 64 9.65 -14.49 4.46
C PHE A 64 8.75 -13.63 3.58
N ILE A 65 8.83 -12.30 3.62
CA ILE A 65 7.97 -11.47 2.75
C ILE A 65 8.31 -11.64 1.27
N GLY A 66 9.59 -11.92 0.96
CA GLY A 66 10.03 -12.31 -0.39
C GLY A 66 9.47 -13.67 -0.81
N LEU A 67 9.40 -14.63 0.11
CA LEU A 67 8.76 -15.93 -0.14
C LEU A 67 7.24 -15.82 -0.30
N ILE A 68 6.57 -14.92 0.45
CA ILE A 68 5.14 -14.62 0.26
C ILE A 68 4.90 -14.02 -1.13
N ALA A 69 5.72 -13.03 -1.53
CA ALA A 69 5.61 -12.45 -2.86
C ALA A 69 5.79 -13.50 -3.97
N LEU A 70 6.78 -14.39 -3.83
CA LEU A 70 7.00 -15.51 -4.76
C LEU A 70 5.79 -16.47 -4.77
N GLY A 71 5.24 -16.80 -3.61
CA GLY A 71 4.04 -17.63 -3.49
C GLY A 71 2.81 -17.02 -4.17
N LEU A 72 2.59 -15.71 -4.03
CA LEU A 72 1.51 -14.98 -4.69
C LEU A 72 1.68 -14.98 -6.22
N ILE A 73 2.91 -14.81 -6.71
CA ILE A 73 3.21 -14.88 -8.15
C ILE A 73 2.87 -16.28 -8.70
N VAL A 74 3.34 -17.34 -8.04
CA VAL A 74 3.04 -18.74 -8.45
C VAL A 74 1.54 -19.04 -8.42
N TRP A 75 0.84 -18.57 -7.39
CA TRP A 75 -0.62 -18.72 -7.28
C TRP A 75 -1.36 -17.99 -8.41
N LEU A 76 -0.96 -16.77 -8.75
CA LEU A 76 -1.55 -15.99 -9.84
C LEU A 76 -1.37 -16.69 -11.20
N PHE A 77 -0.18 -17.24 -11.47
CA PHE A 77 0.08 -18.01 -12.69
C PHE A 77 -0.76 -19.29 -12.78
N THR A 78 -0.86 -20.03 -11.67
CA THR A 78 -1.68 -21.24 -11.59
C THR A 78 -3.16 -20.93 -11.80
N LYS A 79 -3.67 -19.83 -11.22
CA LYS A 79 -5.07 -19.41 -11.39
C LYS A 79 -5.39 -18.96 -12.82
N LYS A 80 -4.45 -18.26 -13.49
CA LYS A 80 -4.61 -17.86 -14.89
C LYS A 80 -4.73 -19.06 -15.83
N GLN A 81 -3.99 -20.14 -15.57
CA GLN A 81 -4.05 -21.37 -16.37
C GLN A 81 -5.42 -22.07 -16.28
N GLN A 82 -6.03 -22.10 -15.09
CA GLN A 82 -7.36 -22.69 -14.89
C GLN A 82 -8.47 -21.95 -15.66
N GLN A 83 -8.31 -20.64 -15.90
CA GLN A 83 -9.27 -19.84 -16.67
C GLN A 83 -9.21 -20.11 -18.18
N ILE A 84 -8.12 -20.70 -18.69
CA ILE A 84 -7.92 -20.98 -20.13
C ILE A 84 -8.42 -22.39 -20.50
N GLN A 85 -8.55 -23.32 -19.55
CA GLN A 85 -9.00 -24.69 -19.82
C GLN A 85 -10.53 -24.88 -19.77
N HIS A 86 -11.28 -23.84 -19.41
CA HIS A 86 -12.75 -23.88 -19.31
C HIS A 86 -13.46 -22.93 -20.30
N GLY A 87 -12.75 -22.42 -21.31
CA GLY A 87 -13.32 -21.68 -22.45
C GLY A 87 -13.02 -22.39 -23.75
#